data_AF-A0A8J2JX62-F1
#
_entry.id   AF-A0A8J2JX62-F1
#
_cell.length_a   1.000
_cell.length_b   1.000
_cell.length_c   1.000
_cell.angle_alpha   90.00
_cell.angle_beta   90.00
_cell.angle_gamma   90.00
#
_symmetry.space_group_name_H-M   'P 1'
#
loop_
_entity.id
_entity.type
_entity.pdbx_description
1 polymer ?
#
loop_
_entity_poly.entity_id
_entity_poly.type
_entity_poly.pdbx_seq_one_letter_code
_entity_poly.pdbx_strand_id
1 'polypeptide(L)'
;MKIILVLTCFIAVSKGYLGAFTDRILLNHKFARMIHQAKNLEYNDTLADIAQICADRNAAENVNYNNCPGPQVYGINSCVCNRNEVCRAFAVAVDFCYDSWYNEMLDYNFDIEQNDLERTRHFTQLVWKSSQQ
;
A
#
# COMPACT_ATOMS: atom_id res chain seq x y z
N MET A 1 17.38 -7.97 0.92
CA MET A 1 15.99 -8.01 1.41
C MET A 1 15.10 -7.50 0.29
N LYS A 2 14.34 -8.38 -0.37
CA LYS A 2 13.42 -7.98 -1.44
C LYS A 2 12.17 -7.46 -0.75
N ILE A 3 12.02 -6.15 -0.72
CA ILE A 3 10.79 -5.53 -0.23
C ILE A 3 10.03 -5.09 -1.47
N ILE A 4 8.81 -5.57 -1.52
CA ILE A 4 7.88 -5.55 -2.64
C ILE A 4 6.60 -5.04 -2.03
N LEU A 5 5.92 -4.10 -2.67
CA LEU A 5 4.75 -3.47 -2.12
C LEU A 5 3.47 -4.10 -2.66
N VAL A 6 2.70 -4.76 -1.80
CA VAL A 6 1.30 -5.11 -2.10
C VAL A 6 0.40 -4.06 -1.48
N LEU A 7 -0.40 -3.42 -2.32
CA LEU A 7 -1.41 -2.45 -1.94
C LEU A 7 -2.79 -3.13 -1.84
N THR A 8 -3.19 -3.57 -0.66
CA THR A 8 -4.57 -4.05 -0.48
C THR A 8 -5.46 -2.87 -0.12
N CYS A 9 -5.99 -2.19 -1.13
CA CYS A 9 -7.17 -1.34 -0.97
C CYS A 9 -8.41 -2.22 -1.12
N PHE A 10 -9.37 -2.17 -0.18
CA PHE A 10 -10.64 -2.89 -0.22
C PHE A 10 -11.62 -2.41 -1.28
N ILE A 11 -11.14 -2.30 -2.50
CA ILE A 11 -11.99 -2.10 -3.64
C ILE A 11 -11.86 -3.39 -4.43
N ALA A 12 -12.96 -4.13 -4.54
CA ALA A 12 -13.08 -5.05 -5.65
C ALA A 12 -12.90 -4.20 -6.93
N VAL A 13 -11.67 -4.13 -7.44
CA VAL A 13 -11.33 -3.40 -8.64
C VAL A 13 -11.88 -4.26 -9.76
N SER A 14 -13.07 -3.94 -10.25
CA SER A 14 -13.52 -4.54 -11.50
C SER A 14 -12.44 -4.24 -12.55
N LYS A 15 -12.04 -5.23 -13.35
CA LYS A 15 -10.91 -5.15 -14.31
C LYS A 15 -10.85 -3.87 -15.15
N GLY A 16 -11.99 -3.22 -15.42
CA GLY A 16 -12.07 -1.94 -16.15
C GLY A 16 -11.47 -0.71 -15.45
N TYR A 17 -11.15 -0.75 -14.16
CA TYR A 17 -10.55 0.37 -13.41
C TYR A 17 -9.10 0.13 -12.96
N LEU A 18 -8.50 -1.00 -13.35
CA LEU A 18 -7.15 -1.39 -12.93
C LEU A 18 -6.08 -0.40 -13.39
N GLY A 19 -6.16 0.10 -14.63
CA GLY A 19 -5.19 1.08 -15.14
C GLY A 19 -5.17 2.39 -14.35
N ALA A 20 -6.34 2.99 -14.11
CA ALA A 20 -6.45 4.24 -13.35
C ALA A 20 -6.03 4.07 -11.88
N PHE A 21 -6.30 2.89 -11.29
CA PHE A 21 -5.84 2.55 -9.95
C PHE A 21 -4.31 2.46 -9.90
N THR A 22 -3.71 1.69 -10.81
CA THR A 22 -2.26 1.47 -10.90
C THR A 22 -1.52 2.79 -11.11
N ASP A 23 -1.96 3.62 -12.05
CA ASP A 23 -1.33 4.92 -12.31
C ASP A 23 -1.36 5.82 -11.08
N ARG A 24 -2.53 5.88 -10.41
CA ARG A 24 -2.70 6.74 -9.23
C ARG A 24 -1.82 6.27 -8.07
N ILE A 25 -1.73 4.97 -7.83
CA ILE A 25 -0.94 4.48 -6.70
C ILE A 25 0.57 4.61 -6.93
N LEU A 26 1.05 4.34 -8.16
CA LEU A 26 2.45 4.54 -8.51
C LEU A 26 2.84 6.01 -8.41
N LEU A 27 1.94 6.91 -8.80
CA LEU A 27 2.14 8.35 -8.67
C LEU A 27 2.27 8.77 -7.19
N ASN A 28 1.40 8.26 -6.32
CA ASN A 28 1.45 8.53 -4.88
C ASN A 28 2.77 8.02 -4.25
N HIS A 29 3.24 6.82 -4.64
CA HIS A 29 4.55 6.31 -4.22
C HIS A 29 5.69 7.19 -4.73
N LYS A 30 5.66 7.60 -6.00
CA LYS A 30 6.67 8.49 -6.57
C LYS A 30 6.79 9.79 -5.78
N PHE A 31 5.67 10.41 -5.39
CA PHE A 31 5.68 11.64 -4.60
C PHE A 31 6.29 11.43 -3.22
N ALA A 32 5.82 10.46 -2.45
CA ALA A 32 6.39 10.14 -1.13
C ALA A 32 7.90 9.84 -1.23
N ARG A 33 8.29 8.99 -2.18
CA ARG A 33 9.68 8.55 -2.32
C ARG A 33 10.61 9.67 -2.78
N MET A 34 10.14 10.58 -3.64
CA MET A 34 10.93 11.75 -4.05
C MET A 34 11.26 12.67 -2.86
N ILE A 35 10.30 12.91 -1.96
CA ILE A 35 10.52 13.72 -0.74
C ILE A 35 11.61 13.08 0.14
N HIS A 36 11.60 11.75 0.24
CA HIS A 36 12.51 10.98 1.09
C HIS A 36 13.76 10.44 0.36
N GLN A 37 14.04 10.96 -0.84
CA GLN A 37 15.21 10.61 -1.66
C GLN A 37 15.35 9.10 -1.93
N ALA A 38 14.22 8.40 -2.06
CA ALA A 38 14.14 7.02 -2.49
C ALA A 38 13.84 6.94 -4.00
N LYS A 39 14.42 5.96 -4.69
CA LYS A 39 14.18 5.74 -6.14
C LYS A 39 12.73 5.35 -6.39
N ASN A 40 12.14 5.77 -7.50
CA ASN A 40 10.78 5.36 -7.88
C ASN A 40 10.65 3.83 -7.95
N LEU A 41 9.45 3.33 -7.63
CA LEU A 41 9.11 1.92 -7.82
C LEU A 41 8.68 1.67 -9.27
N GLU A 42 8.87 0.44 -9.72
CA GLU A 42 8.39 -0.06 -11.00
C GLU A 42 7.19 -0.96 -10.79
N TYR A 43 6.17 -0.81 -11.62
CA TYR A 43 5.00 -1.68 -11.57
C TYR A 43 5.37 -3.14 -11.83
N ASN A 44 4.69 -4.06 -11.15
CA ASN A 44 4.89 -5.49 -11.33
C ASN A 44 3.55 -6.23 -11.33
N ASP A 45 3.20 -6.83 -12.47
CA ASP A 45 1.95 -7.55 -12.66
C ASP A 45 1.78 -8.70 -11.66
N THR A 46 2.83 -9.48 -11.40
CA THR A 46 2.78 -10.60 -10.44
C THR A 46 2.41 -10.12 -9.04
N LEU A 47 2.89 -8.94 -8.64
CA LEU A 47 2.64 -8.38 -7.32
C LEU A 47 1.25 -7.76 -7.23
N ALA A 48 0.78 -7.14 -8.30
CA ALA A 48 -0.60 -6.69 -8.42
C ALA A 48 -1.59 -7.87 -8.38
N ASP A 49 -1.28 -8.99 -9.04
CA ASP A 49 -2.11 -10.20 -9.01
C ASP A 49 -2.18 -10.80 -7.60
N ILE A 50 -1.04 -10.89 -6.92
CA ILE A 50 -0.99 -11.32 -5.51
C ILE A 50 -1.79 -10.37 -4.63
N ALA A 51 -1.64 -9.05 -4.81
CA ALA A 51 -2.38 -8.04 -4.08
C ALA A 51 -3.90 -8.22 -4.23
N GLN A 52 -4.36 -8.46 -5.46
CA GLN A 52 -5.77 -8.68 -5.74
C GLN A 52 -6.28 -9.98 -5.09
N ILE A 53 -5.52 -11.07 -5.13
CA ILE A 53 -5.87 -12.33 -4.45
C ILE A 53 -6.03 -12.10 -2.94
N CYS A 54 -5.14 -11.32 -2.33
CA CYS A 54 -5.25 -11.01 -0.90
C CYS A 54 -6.45 -10.12 -0.59
N ALA A 55 -6.71 -9.10 -1.41
CA ALA A 55 -7.87 -8.22 -1.26
C ALA A 55 -9.18 -9.02 -1.35
N ASP A 56 -9.30 -9.89 -2.36
CA ASP A 56 -10.49 -10.72 -2.59
C ASP A 56 -10.72 -11.68 -1.42
N ARG A 57 -9.65 -12.31 -0.92
CA ARG A 57 -9.73 -13.20 0.24
C ARG A 57 -10.16 -12.46 1.50
N ASN A 58 -9.51 -11.34 1.82
CA ASN A 58 -9.81 -10.62 3.04
C ASN A 58 -11.23 -10.03 3.01
N ALA A 59 -11.74 -9.69 1.82
CA ALA A 59 -13.13 -9.28 1.61
C ALA A 59 -14.12 -10.42 1.83
N ALA A 60 -13.77 -11.65 1.42
CA ALA A 60 -14.62 -12.83 1.62
C ALA A 60 -14.64 -13.31 3.08
N GLU A 61 -13.50 -13.25 3.77
CA GLU A 61 -13.33 -13.82 5.11
C GLU A 61 -13.64 -12.80 6.24
N ASN A 62 -13.75 -11.50 5.95
CA ASN A 62 -13.90 -10.43 6.95
C ASN A 62 -12.79 -10.47 8.03
N VAL A 63 -11.56 -10.81 7.62
CA VAL A 63 -10.40 -11.07 8.48
C VAL A 63 -9.35 -9.95 8.44
N ASN A 64 -8.39 -10.04 9.38
CA ASN A 64 -7.24 -9.15 9.55
C ASN A 64 -6.50 -8.87 8.23
N TYR A 65 -6.48 -7.58 7.87
CA TYR A 65 -6.12 -7.03 6.57
C TYR A 65 -4.64 -7.10 6.20
N ASN A 66 -3.80 -7.54 7.14
CA ASN A 66 -2.35 -7.67 6.96
C ASN A 66 -1.90 -9.06 6.53
N ASN A 67 -2.82 -10.01 6.30
CA ASN A 67 -2.47 -11.37 5.94
C ASN A 67 -2.74 -11.66 4.46
N CYS A 68 -1.69 -12.00 3.72
CA CYS A 68 -1.76 -12.56 2.37
C CYS A 68 -1.50 -14.09 2.44
N PRO A 69 -2.17 -14.93 1.63
CA PRO A 69 -1.83 -16.34 1.52
C PRO A 69 -0.39 -16.55 0.99
N GLY A 70 0.30 -17.57 1.52
CA GLY A 70 1.63 -17.99 1.06
C GLY A 70 2.78 -17.42 1.89
N PRO A 71 4.04 -17.78 1.56
CA PRO A 71 5.19 -17.24 2.26
C PRO A 71 5.28 -15.72 2.00
N GLN A 72 5.16 -14.93 3.07
CA GLN A 72 5.26 -13.47 3.03
C GLN A 72 6.73 -13.05 2.83
N VAL A 73 7.22 -13.22 1.61
CA VAL A 73 8.58 -12.81 1.19
C VAL A 73 8.60 -11.37 0.65
N TYR A 74 7.50 -10.66 0.79
CA TYR A 74 7.27 -9.30 0.33
C TYR A 74 6.61 -8.44 1.42
N GLY A 75 6.76 -7.12 1.33
CA GLY A 75 6.12 -6.16 2.21
C GLY A 75 4.66 -5.93 1.81
N ILE A 76 3.83 -5.52 2.76
CA ILE A 76 2.39 -5.33 2.51
C ILE A 76 1.95 -4.06 3.20
N ASN A 77 1.29 -3.18 2.45
CA ASN A 77 0.48 -2.10 3.00
C ASN A 77 -0.99 -2.38 2.71
N SER A 78 -1.80 -2.43 3.76
CA SER A 78 -3.24 -2.66 3.67
C SER A 78 -4.01 -1.42 4.11
N CYS A 79 -5.17 -1.21 3.50
CA CYS A 79 -6.08 -0.14 3.87
C CYS A 79 -7.51 -0.55 3.59
N VAL A 80 -8.37 -0.31 4.58
CA VAL A 80 -9.81 -0.48 4.45
C VAL A 80 -10.42 0.89 4.28
N CYS A 81 -11.25 1.04 3.26
CA CYS A 81 -12.09 2.21 3.15
C CYS A 81 -13.52 1.82 2.76
N ASN A 82 -14.49 2.30 3.54
CA ASN A 82 -15.89 1.96 3.36
C ASN A 82 -16.50 2.77 2.21
N ARG A 83 -17.05 2.08 1.21
CA ARG A 83 -17.69 2.71 0.04
C ARG A 83 -18.94 3.52 0.39
N ASN A 84 -19.56 3.28 1.54
CA ASN A 84 -20.73 4.04 2.01
C ASN A 84 -20.38 5.42 2.58
N GLU A 85 -19.09 5.76 2.69
CA GLU A 85 -18.60 7.00 3.31
C GLU A 85 -17.73 7.81 2.33
N VAL A 86 -16.42 7.76 2.53
CA VAL A 86 -15.41 8.59 1.84
C VAL A 86 -15.06 8.02 0.47
N CYS A 87 -15.07 6.69 0.33
CA CYS A 87 -14.50 5.98 -0.82
C CYS A 87 -15.52 5.61 -1.91
N ARG A 88 -16.43 6.54 -2.22
CA ARG A 88 -17.44 6.35 -3.29
C ARG A 88 -16.81 6.24 -4.68
N ALA A 89 -15.66 6.87 -4.90
CA ALA A 89 -14.89 6.80 -6.13
C ALA A 89 -13.53 6.14 -5.90
N PHE A 90 -13.07 5.37 -6.89
CA PHE A 90 -11.79 4.64 -6.82
C PHE A 90 -10.59 5.55 -6.52
N ALA A 91 -10.45 6.67 -7.23
CA ALA A 91 -9.34 7.60 -7.02
C ALA A 91 -9.34 8.17 -5.58
N VAL A 92 -10.52 8.49 -5.05
CA VAL A 92 -10.66 8.98 -3.66
C VAL A 92 -10.24 7.93 -2.66
N ALA A 93 -10.51 6.66 -2.92
CA ALA A 93 -10.08 5.55 -2.07
C ALA A 93 -8.57 5.33 -2.08
N VAL A 94 -7.94 5.43 -3.24
CA VAL A 94 -6.47 5.32 -3.37
C VAL A 94 -5.79 6.46 -2.62
N ASP A 95 -6.28 7.69 -2.77
CA ASP A 95 -5.73 8.86 -2.09
C ASP A 95 -5.95 8.78 -0.58
N PHE A 96 -7.15 8.39 -0.13
CA PHE A 96 -7.44 8.19 1.29
C PHE A 96 -6.45 7.20 1.95
N CYS A 97 -6.22 6.06 1.29
CA CYS A 97 -5.28 5.07 1.80
C CYS A 97 -3.84 5.58 1.81
N TYR A 98 -3.43 6.25 0.74
CA TYR A 98 -2.12 6.90 0.68
C TYR A 98 -1.92 7.91 1.81
N ASP A 99 -2.88 8.82 2.02
CA ASP A 99 -2.82 9.83 3.06
C ASP A 99 -2.76 9.17 4.44
N SER A 100 -3.55 8.13 4.69
CA SER A 100 -3.52 7.39 5.95
C SER A 100 -2.16 6.78 6.23
N TRP A 101 -1.52 6.14 5.24
CA TRP A 101 -0.20 5.55 5.42
C TRP A 101 0.90 6.59 5.53
N TYR A 102 0.86 7.64 4.71
CA TYR A 102 1.91 8.66 4.68
C TYR A 102 1.87 9.51 5.96
N ASN A 103 0.69 9.79 6.51
CA ASN A 103 0.54 10.55 7.75
C ASN A 103 1.14 9.86 8.98
N GLU A 104 1.43 8.56 8.93
CA GLU A 104 2.22 7.90 9.99
C GLU A 104 3.63 8.49 10.13
N MET A 105 4.11 9.23 9.12
CA MET A 105 5.36 10.00 9.25
C MET A 105 5.35 10.98 10.42
N LEU A 106 4.16 11.45 10.85
CA LEU A 106 4.01 12.35 11.99
C LEU A 106 4.37 11.66 13.31
N ASP A 107 4.25 10.34 13.36
CA ASP A 107 4.64 9.51 14.50
C ASP A 107 6.07 8.95 14.34
N TYR A 108 6.73 9.13 13.19
CA TYR A 108 8.07 8.63 12.94
C TYR A 108 9.15 9.61 13.41
N ASN A 109 9.97 9.19 14.37
CA ASN A 109 11.16 9.92 14.77
C ASN A 109 12.35 9.53 13.88
N PHE A 110 12.85 10.49 13.09
CA PHE A 110 13.95 10.31 12.14
C PHE A 110 15.34 10.36 12.80
N ASP A 111 15.44 10.85 14.04
CA ASP A 111 16.71 11.05 14.75
C ASP A 111 17.12 9.81 15.57
N ILE A 112 16.23 8.83 15.70
CA ILE A 112 16.48 7.59 16.45
C ILE A 112 16.21 6.38 15.57
N GLU A 113 17.04 5.35 15.73
CA GLU A 113 16.71 4.03 15.22
C GLU A 113 15.52 3.47 16.01
N GLN A 114 14.44 3.15 15.31
CA GLN A 114 13.22 2.63 15.92
C GLN A 114 13.26 1.10 15.95
N ASN A 115 13.15 0.54 17.16
CA ASN A 115 13.07 -0.91 17.38
C ASN A 115 11.67 -1.47 17.09
N ASP A 116 10.66 -0.62 17.06
CA ASP A 116 9.28 -0.97 16.77
C ASP A 116 8.73 0.01 15.73
N LEU A 117 8.23 -0.54 14.62
CA LEU A 117 7.65 0.21 13.52
C LEU A 117 6.14 0.02 13.44
N GLU A 118 5.49 -0.64 14.40
CA GLU A 118 4.07 -1.04 14.27
C GLU A 118 3.15 0.14 13.92
N ARG A 119 3.40 1.33 14.48
CA ARG A 119 2.64 2.57 14.21
C ARG A 119 3.05 3.31 12.94
N THR A 120 4.21 3.00 12.39
CA THR A 120 4.84 3.70 11.26
C THR A 120 5.18 2.77 10.10
N ARG A 121 4.69 1.53 10.16
CA ARG A 121 5.05 0.45 9.23
C ARG A 121 4.61 0.77 7.82
N HIS A 122 3.48 1.45 7.64
CA HIS A 122 3.00 1.75 6.32
C HIS A 122 3.80 2.90 5.72
N PHE A 123 4.06 3.96 6.50
CA PHE A 123 4.93 5.06 6.07
C PHE A 123 6.33 4.55 5.69
N THR A 124 6.98 3.79 6.58
CA THR A 124 8.34 3.27 6.33
C THR A 124 8.38 2.37 5.10
N GLN A 125 7.34 1.57 4.89
CA GLN A 125 7.20 0.75 3.69
C GLN A 125 7.03 1.58 2.41
N LEU A 126 6.28 2.70 2.42
CA LEU A 126 6.16 3.60 1.26
C LEU A 126 7.54 4.13 0.80
N VAL A 127 8.39 4.51 1.76
CA VAL A 127 9.65 5.22 1.50
C VAL A 127 10.89 4.34 1.60
N TRP A 128 10.71 3.01 1.71
CA TRP A 128 11.83 2.09 1.91
C TRP A 128 12.80 2.10 0.72
N LYS A 129 14.05 2.53 0.94
CA LYS A 129 15.02 2.78 -0.14
C LYS A 129 15.35 1.54 -0.97
N SER A 130 15.35 0.37 -0.35
CA SER A 130 15.67 -0.89 -1.02
C SER A 130 14.47 -1.51 -1.77
N SER A 131 13.26 -0.97 -1.62
CA SER A 131 12.11 -1.41 -2.41
C SER A 131 12.24 -0.93 -3.86
N GLN A 132 11.87 -1.79 -4.80
CA GLN A 132 11.98 -1.53 -6.24
C GLN A 132 10.69 -1.76 -7.01
N GLN A 133 9.72 -2.49 -6.43
CA GLN A 133 8.45 -2.86 -7.03
C GLN A 133 7.29 -2.54 -6.09
#